data_AF-A0A6A4RS41-F1
#
_entry.id   AF-A0A6A4RS41-F1
#
_cell.length_a   1.000
_cell.length_b   1.000
_cell.length_c   1.000
_cell.angle_alpha   90.00
_cell.angle_beta   90.00
_cell.angle_gamma   90.00
#
_symmetry.space_group_name_H-M   'P 1'
#
loop_
_entity.id
_entity.type
_entity.pdbx_description
1 polymer ?
#
loop_
_entity_poly.entity_id
_entity_poly.type
_entity_poly.pdbx_seq_one_letter_code
_entity_poly.pdbx_strand_id
1 'polypeptide(L)'
;MVVPVGGNSESYAKQVVRQFRDAGFMADLSDDQGATLNKKIRSAQLAQYNYILVVGDKERESGTVNVRSRQGKQLGRRPTDDVLTSLTLLRDTRSNLDEF
;
A
#
# COMPACT_ATOMS: atom_id res chain seq x y z
N MET A 1 1.02 2.55 4.22
CA MET A 1 0.80 1.32 5.01
C MET A 1 0.33 0.20 4.09
N VAL A 2 0.91 -0.99 4.20
CA VAL A 2 0.53 -2.19 3.44
C VAL A 2 -0.41 -3.05 4.29
N VAL A 3 -1.53 -3.46 3.72
CA VAL A 3 -2.62 -4.14 4.42
C VAL A 3 -2.93 -5.47 3.71
N PRO A 4 -2.53 -6.61 4.28
CA PRO A 4 -2.90 -7.92 3.77
C PRO A 4 -4.37 -8.24 4.07
N VAL A 5 -5.08 -8.82 3.08
CA VAL A 5 -6.50 -9.20 3.18
C VAL A 5 -6.67 -10.59 3.84
N GLY A 6 -5.62 -11.42 3.92
CA GLY A 6 -5.66 -12.74 4.57
C GLY A 6 -4.29 -13.43 4.65
N GLY A 7 -4.22 -14.55 5.38
CA GLY A 7 -2.96 -15.18 5.81
C GLY A 7 -1.95 -15.53 4.71
N ASN A 8 -2.40 -15.89 3.50
CA ASN A 8 -1.49 -16.19 2.38
C ASN A 8 -0.89 -14.95 1.70
N SER A 9 -1.44 -13.77 1.96
CA SER A 9 -0.96 -12.50 1.38
C SER A 9 0.12 -11.81 2.22
N GLU A 10 0.44 -12.34 3.41
CA GLU A 10 1.43 -11.73 4.31
C GLU A 10 2.86 -11.75 3.77
N SER A 11 3.26 -12.84 3.12
CA SER A 11 4.58 -12.96 2.50
C SER A 11 4.77 -11.90 1.43
N TYR A 12 3.76 -11.72 0.59
CA TYR A 12 3.73 -10.68 -0.44
C TYR A 12 3.69 -9.28 0.16
N ALA A 13 2.89 -9.06 1.21
CA ALA A 13 2.84 -7.78 1.90
C ALA A 13 4.20 -7.40 2.50
N LYS A 14 4.93 -8.35 3.09
CA LYS A 14 6.31 -8.15 3.58
C LYS A 14 7.27 -7.81 2.45
N GLN A 15 7.15 -8.48 1.30
CA GLN A 15 7.94 -8.18 0.11
C GLN A 15 7.70 -6.75 -0.39
N VAL A 16 6.44 -6.34 -0.52
CA VAL A 16 6.06 -4.97 -0.92
C VAL A 16 6.62 -3.95 0.07
N VAL A 17 6.47 -4.17 1.37
CA VAL A 17 7.05 -3.26 2.39
C VAL A 17 8.56 -3.13 2.22
N ARG A 18 9.26 -4.25 2.00
CA ARG A 18 10.71 -4.23 1.80
C ARG A 18 11.10 -3.44 0.55
N GLN A 19 10.44 -3.65 -0.58
CA GLN A 19 10.69 -2.90 -1.81
C GLN A 19 10.55 -1.38 -1.61
N PHE A 20 9.50 -0.95 -0.91
CA PHE A 20 9.27 0.47 -0.65
C PHE A 20 10.30 1.04 0.33
N ARG A 21 10.69 0.28 1.36
CA ARG A 21 11.76 0.67 2.29
C ARG A 21 13.12 0.78 1.60
N ASP A 22 13.46 -0.17 0.73
CA ASP A 22 14.70 -0.17 -0.04
C ASP A 22 14.78 1.02 -1.00
N ALA A 23 13.64 1.50 -1.49
CA ALA A 23 13.52 2.74 -2.29
C ALA A 23 13.51 4.04 -1.45
N GLY A 24 13.63 3.94 -0.12
CA GLY A 24 13.69 5.07 0.79
C GLY A 24 12.34 5.59 1.30
N PHE A 25 11.24 4.84 1.11
CA PHE A 25 9.93 5.20 1.66
C PHE A 25 9.71 4.60 3.05
N MET A 26 8.93 5.32 3.87
CA MET A 26 8.41 4.80 5.13
C MET A 26 7.17 3.94 4.85
N ALA A 27 7.39 2.63 4.78
CA ALA A 27 6.32 1.64 4.61
C ALA A 27 6.25 0.72 5.82
N ASP A 28 5.04 0.53 6.34
CA ASP A 28 4.75 -0.39 7.44
C ASP A 28 3.69 -1.40 7.05
N LEU A 29 3.82 -2.60 7.62
CA LEU A 29 2.91 -3.71 7.43
C LEU A 29 1.83 -3.71 8.51
N SER A 30 0.58 -3.95 8.14
CA SER A 30 -0.47 -4.27 9.11
C SER A 30 -0.38 -5.73 9.55
N ASP A 31 0.12 -5.94 10.77
CA ASP A 31 0.32 -7.27 11.37
C ASP A 31 -0.87 -7.77 12.20
N ASP A 32 -1.93 -6.96 12.37
CA ASP A 32 -3.11 -7.32 13.16
C ASP A 32 -3.95 -8.41 12.45
N GLN A 33 -3.61 -9.69 12.62
CA GLN A 33 -4.33 -10.81 12.01
C GLN A 33 -5.80 -10.93 12.48
N GLY A 34 -6.15 -10.36 13.64
CA GLY A 34 -7.51 -10.39 14.19
C GLY A 34 -8.40 -9.24 13.71
N ALA A 35 -7.83 -8.18 13.14
CA ALA A 35 -8.58 -7.05 12.63
C ALA A 35 -9.17 -7.31 11.24
N THR A 36 -10.43 -6.90 11.08
CA THR A 36 -11.06 -6.81 9.76
C THR A 36 -10.30 -5.83 8.86
N LEU A 37 -10.36 -6.04 7.54
CA LEU A 37 -9.75 -5.16 6.54
C LEU A 37 -10.14 -3.69 6.77
N ASN A 38 -11.42 -3.43 7.05
CA ASN A 38 -11.92 -2.08 7.32
C ASN A 38 -11.28 -1.45 8.57
N LYS A 39 -11.06 -2.23 9.64
CA LYS A 39 -10.38 -1.77 10.84
C LYS A 39 -8.93 -1.41 10.52
N LYS A 40 -8.20 -2.24 9.77
CA LYS A 40 -6.81 -1.97 9.34
C LYS A 40 -6.70 -0.70 8.50
N ILE A 41 -7.60 -0.53 7.52
CA ILE A 41 -7.67 0.68 6.68
C ILE A 41 -7.92 1.91 7.55
N ARG A 42 -8.88 1.85 8.47
CA ARG A 42 -9.19 2.97 9.37
C ARG A 42 -8.01 3.31 10.28
N SER A 43 -7.31 2.31 10.83
CA SER A 43 -6.09 2.53 11.60
C SER A 43 -5.00 3.22 10.78
N ALA A 44 -4.82 2.81 9.52
CA ALA A 44 -3.88 3.46 8.60
C ALA A 44 -4.25 4.93 8.31
N GLN A 45 -5.55 5.22 8.13
CA GLN A 45 -6.02 6.59 7.95
C GLN A 45 -5.80 7.44 9.21
N LEU A 46 -6.07 6.87 10.39
CA LEU A 46 -5.89 7.55 11.68
C LEU A 46 -4.41 7.82 11.95
N ALA A 47 -3.53 6.89 11.60
CA ALA A 47 -2.08 7.03 11.65
C ALA A 47 -1.51 7.95 10.55
N GLN A 48 -2.38 8.61 9.77
CA GLN A 48 -2.04 9.63 8.77
C GLN A 48 -1.17 9.13 7.61
N TYR A 49 -1.19 7.84 7.28
CA TYR A 49 -0.49 7.34 6.08
C TYR A 49 -1.08 7.96 4.81
N ASN A 50 -0.22 8.48 3.94
CA ASN A 50 -0.62 9.09 2.66
C ASN A 50 -1.35 8.10 1.75
N TYR A 51 -0.77 6.89 1.65
CA TYR A 51 -1.30 5.81 0.83
C TYR A 51 -1.42 4.51 1.61
N ILE A 52 -2.49 3.79 1.32
CA ILE A 52 -2.84 2.50 1.90
C ILE A 52 -2.85 1.50 0.76
N LEU A 53 -1.92 0.55 0.79
CA LEU A 53 -1.73 -0.47 -0.23
C LEU A 53 -2.39 -1.75 0.27
N VAL A 54 -3.52 -2.12 -0.33
CA VAL A 54 -4.22 -3.35 0.01
C VAL A 54 -3.74 -4.47 -0.89
N VAL A 55 -3.36 -5.59 -0.29
CA VAL A 55 -2.87 -6.78 -1.00
C VAL A 55 -3.63 -8.02 -0.59
N GLY A 56 -4.22 -8.72 -1.55
CA GLY A 56 -4.83 -10.03 -1.36
C GLY A 56 -4.16 -11.08 -2.24
N ASP A 57 -4.80 -12.25 -2.36
CA ASP A 57 -4.29 -13.34 -3.19
C ASP A 57 -4.24 -12.97 -4.68
N LYS A 58 -5.26 -12.25 -5.16
CA LYS A 58 -5.31 -11.79 -6.55
C LYS A 58 -4.20 -10.80 -6.88
N GLU A 59 -3.90 -9.89 -5.95
CA GLU A 59 -2.79 -8.94 -6.06
C GLU A 59 -1.44 -9.65 -6.07
N ARG A 60 -1.26 -10.62 -5.17
CA ARG A 60 -0.06 -11.47 -5.10
C ARG A 60 0.18 -12.21 -6.42
N GLU A 61 -0.84 -12.83 -7.00
CA GLU A 61 -0.72 -13.58 -8.25
C GLU A 61 -0.39 -12.70 -9.46
N SER A 62 -0.88 -11.46 -9.45
CA SER A 62 -0.67 -10.51 -10.54
C SER A 62 0.52 -9.55 -10.33
N GLY A 63 1.20 -9.62 -9.18
CA GLY A 63 2.26 -8.67 -8.84
C GLY A 63 1.76 -7.23 -8.69
N THR A 64 0.47 -7.05 -8.39
CA THR A 64 -0.17 -5.74 -8.26
C THR A 64 -0.45 -5.37 -6.81
N VAL A 65 -0.83 -4.12 -6.57
CA VAL A 65 -1.33 -3.61 -5.29
C VAL A 65 -2.57 -2.77 -5.55
N ASN A 66 -3.52 -2.78 -4.63
CA ASN A 66 -4.68 -1.89 -4.69
C ASN A 66 -4.39 -0.63 -3.87
N VAL A 67 -4.24 0.50 -4.55
CA VAL A 67 -3.82 1.76 -3.94
C VAL A 67 -5.06 2.54 -3.49
N ARG A 68 -5.06 2.97 -2.22
CA ARG A 68 -6.09 3.85 -1.65
C ARG A 68 -5.42 5.07 -1.05
N SER A 69 -6.00 6.24 -1.28
CA SER A 69 -5.60 7.50 -0.64
C SER A 69 -6.08 7.54 0.81
N ARG A 70 -5.37 8.28 1.66
CA ARG A 70 -5.79 8.60 3.02
C ARG A 70 -7.22 9.12 3.10
N GLN A 71 -7.67 9.88 2.09
CA GLN A 71 -9.02 10.45 2.02
C GLN A 71 -10.11 9.43 1.69
N GLY A 72 -9.76 8.16 1.49
CA GLY A 72 -10.70 7.09 1.17
C GLY A 72 -10.94 6.88 -0.32
N LYS A 73 -10.36 7.71 -1.19
CA LYS A 73 -10.39 7.54 -2.65
C LYS A 73 -9.62 6.27 -3.05
N GLN A 74 -10.28 5.40 -3.81
CA GLN A 74 -9.61 4.26 -4.44
C GLN A 74 -8.94 4.71 -5.73
N LEU A 75 -7.63 4.49 -5.83
CA LEU A 75 -6.81 4.83 -6.99
C LEU A 75 -6.67 3.63 -7.96
N GLY A 76 -7.25 2.48 -7.58
CA GLY A 76 -7.34 1.28 -8.39
C GLY A 76 -6.22 0.28 -8.10
N ARG A 77 -6.25 -0.82 -8.87
CA ARG A 77 -5.20 -1.85 -8.84
C ARG A 77 -4.12 -1.49 -9.86
N ARG A 78 -2.86 -1.51 -9.44
CA ARG A 78 -1.70 -1.19 -10.29
C ARG A 78 -0.51 -2.10 -9.99
N PRO A 79 0.40 -2.31 -10.95
CA PRO A 79 1.67 -2.99 -10.69
C PRO A 79 2.44 -2.32 -9.56
N THR A 80 3.10 -3.13 -8.74
CA THR A 80 3.85 -2.62 -7.58
C THR A 80 4.98 -1.66 -8.01
N ASP A 81 5.64 -1.97 -9.13
CA ASP A 81 6.74 -1.18 -9.67
C ASP A 81 6.27 0.19 -10.22
N ASP A 82 5.10 0.22 -10.87
CA ASP A 82 4.48 1.47 -11.33
C ASP A 82 4.18 2.39 -10.14
N VAL A 83 3.59 1.84 -9.08
CA VAL A 83 3.27 2.59 -7.86
C VAL A 83 4.55 3.15 -7.23
N LEU A 84 5.63 2.37 -7.20
CA LEU A 84 6.91 2.82 -6.67
C LEU A 84 7.49 3.98 -7.49
N THR A 85 7.41 3.87 -8.82
CA THR A 85 7.86 4.91 -9.76
C THR A 85 7.05 6.20 -9.59
N SER A 86 5.72 6.10 -9.55
CA SER A 86 4.83 7.25 -9.34
C SER A 86 5.11 7.93 -7.99
N LEU A 87 5.29 7.17 -6.91
CA LEU A 87 5.62 7.75 -5.60
C LEU A 87 6.99 8.43 -5.59
N THR A 88 7.96 7.87 -6.31
CA THR A 88 9.30 8.45 -6.45
C THR A 88 9.21 9.79 -7.17
N LEU A 89 8.45 9.86 -8.26
CA LEU A 89 8.20 11.12 -8.97
C LEU A 89 7.50 12.15 -8.06
N LEU A 90 6.49 11.76 -7.29
CA LEU A 90 5.78 12.65 -6.37
C LEU A 90 6.70 13.19 -5.26
N ARG A 91 7.57 12.33 -4.72
CA ARG A 91 8.60 12.73 -3.74
C ARG A 91 9.55 13.77 -4.34
N ASP A 92 10.04 13.52 -5.55
CA ASP A 92 11.08 14.35 -6.18
C ASP A 92 10.51 15.69 -6.67
N THR A 93 9.28 15.69 -7.18
CA THR A 93 8.56 16.90 -7.61
C THR A 93 7.93 17.68 -6.46
N ARG A 94 7.90 17.13 -5.24
CA ARG A 94 7.20 17.67 -4.07
C ARG A 94 5.73 17.99 -4.37
N SER A 95 5.12 17.20 -5.23
CA SER A 95 3.75 17.38 -5.70
C SER A 95 2.76 16.57 -4.87
N ASN A 96 1.53 17.06 -4.79
CA ASN A 96 0.40 16.38 -4.15
C ASN A 96 -0.60 15.83 -5.17
N LEU A 97 -0.18 15.66 -6.43
CA LEU A 97 -1.02 15.09 -7.47
C LEU A 97 -1.32 13.62 -7.13
N ASP A 98 -2.61 13.32 -6.96
CA ASP A 98 -3.12 11.95 -6.79
C ASP A 98 -3.28 11.22 -8.16
N GLU A 99 -2.49 11.62 -9.16
CA GLU A 99 -2.42 10.94 -10.45
C GLU A 99 -1.40 9.82 -10.35
N PHE A 100 -1.91 8.64 -10.01
CA PHE A 100 -1.23 7.42 -10.39
C PHE A 100 -1.50 7.15 -11.86
#